data_AF-A0A3D5YGJ0-F1
#
_entry.id   AF-A0A3D5YGJ0-F1
#
_cell.length_a   1.000
_cell.length_b   1.000
_cell.length_c   1.000
_cell.angle_alpha   90.00
_cell.angle_beta   90.00
_cell.angle_gamma   90.00
#
_symmetry.space_group_name_H-M   'P 1'
#
loop_
_entity.id
_entity.type
_entity.pdbx_description
1 polymer ?
#
loop_
_entity_poly.entity_id
_entity_poly.type
_entity_poly.pdbx_seq_one_letter_code
_entity_poly.pdbx_strand_id
1 'polypeptide(L)'
;MNIQHSIMDDQDLDDAILADADVILVSPGVKQSHHIYQSYSHKIQSELQFLSGLLPSIGLKNTTWIGITATNGKSTTTWVTYHVLKEMFPQKNVRITGNFDIPVSETLAQIIEQKKQDEDHIFVVECSSFMLYGLRDFVFDYSILLNVARDHLDWHKDFDEYQESKLTLLRRTRDAFFVPASSWSLLDELLSNRGTKVEESFDLSPTKFLGAHNKINLATVQELVLCYCKAC
;
A
#
# COMPACT_ATOMS: atom_id res chain seq x y z
N MET A 1 -22.41 -9.77 -3.88
CA MET A 1 -22.63 -8.32 -4.06
C MET A 1 -22.70 -8.07 -5.56
N ASN A 2 -23.74 -7.39 -6.07
CA ASN A 2 -23.86 -7.08 -7.49
C ASN A 2 -23.44 -5.63 -7.71
N ILE A 3 -22.19 -5.40 -8.13
CA ILE A 3 -21.67 -4.05 -8.40
C ILE A 3 -21.94 -3.75 -9.88
N GLN A 4 -22.82 -2.79 -10.14
CA GLN A 4 -22.97 -2.24 -11.48
C GLN A 4 -21.71 -1.41 -11.78
N HIS A 5 -21.06 -1.70 -12.90
CA HIS A 5 -19.83 -1.02 -13.30
C HIS A 5 -19.85 -0.73 -14.80
N SER A 6 -19.07 0.26 -15.20
CA SER A 6 -18.78 0.57 -16.60
C SER A 6 -17.31 0.92 -16.71
N ILE A 7 -16.66 0.44 -17.76
CA ILE A 7 -15.26 0.73 -18.07
C ILE A 7 -15.27 1.67 -19.27
N MET A 8 -14.54 2.78 -19.17
CA MET A 8 -14.50 3.83 -20.18
C MET A 8 -13.07 4.24 -20.44
N ASP A 9 -12.77 4.45 -21.71
CA ASP A 9 -11.57 5.14 -22.14
C ASP A 9 -11.83 6.65 -22.24
N ASP A 10 -10.76 7.44 -22.25
CA ASP A 10 -10.84 8.91 -22.28
C ASP A 10 -11.61 9.45 -23.50
N GLN A 11 -11.57 8.71 -24.62
CA GLN A 11 -12.26 9.07 -25.86
C GLN A 11 -13.77 8.81 -25.81
N ASP A 12 -14.22 7.97 -24.87
CA ASP A 12 -15.61 7.50 -24.75
C ASP A 12 -16.24 7.92 -23.42
N LEU A 13 -15.71 8.96 -22.77
CA LEU A 13 -16.26 9.48 -21.51
C LEU A 13 -17.67 10.03 -21.72
N ASP A 14 -18.62 9.49 -20.95
CA ASP A 14 -20.01 9.93 -20.91
C ASP A 14 -20.32 10.60 -19.57
N ASP A 15 -20.49 11.92 -19.60
CA ASP A 15 -20.83 12.72 -18.42
C ASP A 15 -22.12 12.28 -17.73
N ALA A 16 -23.10 11.72 -18.46
CA ALA A 16 -24.33 11.23 -17.84
C ALA A 16 -24.05 10.03 -16.92
N ILE A 17 -23.15 9.14 -17.33
CA ILE A 17 -22.76 7.97 -16.52
C ILE A 17 -21.88 8.41 -15.35
N LEU A 18 -20.93 9.34 -15.55
CA LEU A 18 -20.10 9.87 -14.47
C LEU A 18 -20.93 10.62 -13.42
N ALA A 19 -21.97 11.35 -13.87
CA ALA A 19 -22.91 12.05 -13.00
C ALA A 19 -23.79 11.09 -12.19
N ASP A 20 -24.16 9.93 -12.73
CA ASP A 20 -24.94 8.90 -12.04
C ASP A 20 -24.09 8.01 -11.11
N ALA A 21 -22.80 7.82 -11.42
CA ALA A 21 -21.92 6.94 -10.65
C ALA A 21 -21.78 7.37 -9.16
N ASP A 22 -21.82 6.40 -8.25
CA ASP A 22 -21.53 6.62 -6.83
C ASP A 22 -20.03 6.81 -6.56
N VAL A 23 -19.20 6.06 -7.27
CA VAL A 23 -17.74 6.05 -7.13
C VAL A 23 -17.11 5.96 -8.52
N ILE A 24 -16.03 6.71 -8.73
CA ILE A 24 -15.23 6.69 -9.95
C ILE A 24 -13.82 6.20 -9.58
N LEU A 25 -13.38 5.11 -10.20
CA LEU A 25 -12.01 4.61 -10.07
C LEU A 25 -11.21 5.09 -11.27
N VAL A 26 -10.21 5.92 -11.00
CA VAL A 26 -9.38 6.51 -12.05
C VAL A 26 -8.04 5.81 -12.09
N SER A 27 -7.61 5.40 -13.30
CA SER A 27 -6.29 4.83 -13.51
C SER A 27 -5.19 5.84 -13.13
N PRO A 28 -4.07 5.41 -12.50
CA PRO A 28 -2.95 6.29 -12.18
C PRO A 28 -2.38 7.09 -13.36
N GLY A 29 -2.58 6.62 -14.59
CA GLY A 29 -2.14 7.32 -15.80
C GLY A 29 -2.91 8.61 -16.11
N VAL A 30 -4.09 8.82 -15.51
CA VAL A 30 -4.89 10.03 -15.72
C VAL A 30 -4.40 11.13 -14.76
N LYS A 31 -3.86 12.21 -15.34
CA LYS A 31 -3.31 13.35 -14.59
C LYS A 31 -4.38 14.12 -13.84
N GLN A 32 -4.01 14.74 -12.71
CA GLN A 32 -4.92 15.59 -11.95
C GLN A 32 -5.46 16.81 -12.73
N SER A 33 -4.77 17.24 -13.79
CA SER A 33 -5.25 18.32 -14.67
C SER A 33 -6.42 17.88 -15.56
N HIS A 34 -6.72 16.58 -15.63
CA HIS A 34 -7.78 16.03 -16.45
C HIS A 34 -9.17 16.52 -15.98
N HIS A 35 -10.08 16.75 -16.92
CA HIS A 35 -11.40 17.33 -16.64
C HIS A 35 -12.22 16.50 -15.62
N ILE A 36 -11.99 15.19 -15.57
CA ILE A 36 -12.64 14.30 -14.61
C ILE A 36 -12.40 14.71 -13.15
N TYR A 37 -11.19 15.21 -12.83
CA TYR A 37 -10.87 15.70 -11.49
C TYR A 37 -11.51 17.07 -11.21
N GLN A 38 -11.72 17.89 -12.24
CA GLN A 38 -12.37 19.19 -12.10
C GLN A 38 -13.87 19.03 -11.79
N SER A 39 -14.56 18.13 -12.50
CA SER A 39 -16.01 17.95 -12.38
C SER A 39 -16.40 16.94 -11.31
N TYR A 40 -15.60 15.89 -11.08
CA TYR A 40 -16.00 14.72 -10.29
C TYR A 40 -15.03 14.31 -9.19
N SER A 41 -14.08 15.18 -8.78
CA SER A 41 -13.11 14.89 -7.70
C SER A 41 -13.72 14.30 -6.43
N HIS A 42 -14.93 14.73 -6.04
CA HIS A 42 -15.62 14.23 -4.85
C HIS A 42 -16.07 12.76 -4.93
N LYS A 43 -16.15 12.19 -6.14
CA LYS A 43 -16.51 10.79 -6.41
C LYS A 43 -15.30 9.91 -6.67
N ILE A 44 -14.14 10.51 -6.95
CA ILE A 44 -12.93 9.76 -7.30
C ILE A 44 -12.36 9.08 -6.05
N GLN A 45 -12.09 7.78 -6.18
CA GLN A 45 -11.46 6.99 -5.13
C GLN A 45 -10.29 6.17 -5.69
N SER A 46 -9.27 5.94 -4.86
CA SER A 46 -8.26 4.93 -5.13
C SER A 46 -8.84 3.52 -4.93
N GLU A 47 -8.18 2.50 -5.50
CA GLU A 47 -8.57 1.10 -5.31
C GLU A 47 -8.70 0.75 -3.82
N LEU A 48 -7.72 1.12 -2.99
CA LEU A 48 -7.73 0.84 -1.56
C LEU A 48 -8.89 1.55 -0.85
N GLN A 49 -9.17 2.80 -1.22
CA GLN A 49 -10.27 3.55 -0.63
C GLN A 49 -11.61 2.90 -0.95
N PHE A 50 -11.82 2.47 -2.19
CA PHE A 50 -13.03 1.75 -2.58
C PHE A 50 -13.16 0.40 -1.87
N LEU A 51 -12.08 -0.40 -1.86
CA LEU A 51 -12.07 -1.72 -1.23
C LEU A 51 -12.32 -1.64 0.28
N SER A 52 -11.92 -0.56 0.95
CA SER A 52 -12.14 -0.40 2.39
C SER A 52 -13.62 -0.52 2.80
N GLY A 53 -14.55 -0.06 1.96
CA GLY A 53 -15.99 -0.21 2.18
C GLY A 53 -16.52 -1.61 1.90
N LEU A 54 -15.79 -2.41 1.10
CA LEU A 54 -16.18 -3.76 0.71
C LEU A 54 -15.63 -4.83 1.66
N LEU A 55 -14.46 -4.60 2.26
CA LEU A 55 -13.77 -5.56 3.14
C LEU A 55 -14.67 -6.19 4.22
N PRO A 56 -15.53 -5.43 4.94
CA PRO A 56 -16.44 -6.03 5.93
C PRO A 56 -17.41 -7.05 5.32
N SER A 57 -17.85 -6.84 4.07
CA SER A 57 -18.79 -7.72 3.36
C SER A 57 -18.10 -8.94 2.74
N ILE A 58 -16.78 -8.86 2.48
CA ILE A 58 -16.00 -10.01 2.00
C ILE A 58 -15.87 -11.06 3.11
N GLY A 59 -15.84 -10.63 4.38
CA GLY A 59 -15.86 -11.53 5.53
C GLY A 59 -14.54 -12.27 5.75
N LEU A 60 -13.41 -11.66 5.41
CA LEU A 60 -12.09 -12.22 5.71
C LEU A 60 -11.91 -12.39 7.22
N LYS A 61 -11.49 -13.57 7.66
CA LYS A 61 -11.07 -13.81 9.04
C LYS A 61 -9.57 -13.61 9.19
N ASN A 62 -9.15 -13.27 10.42
CA ASN A 62 -7.74 -13.26 10.86
C ASN A 62 -6.74 -12.77 9.79
N THR A 63 -6.98 -11.55 9.29
CA THR A 63 -6.19 -10.97 8.21
C THR A 63 -5.22 -9.94 8.73
N THR A 64 -3.98 -9.99 8.24
CA THR A 64 -2.95 -8.95 8.45
C THR A 64 -2.62 -8.25 7.14
N TRP A 65 -2.69 -6.94 7.13
CA TRP A 65 -2.34 -6.03 6.05
C TRP A 65 -1.01 -5.34 6.36
N ILE A 66 -0.03 -5.55 5.50
CA ILE A 66 1.31 -4.96 5.62
C ILE A 66 1.52 -4.05 4.42
N GLY A 67 1.48 -2.73 4.63
CA GLY A 67 1.68 -1.76 3.56
C GLY A 67 3.14 -1.33 3.41
N ILE A 68 3.66 -1.27 2.19
CA ILE A 68 5.04 -0.88 1.91
C ILE A 68 5.04 0.21 0.85
N THR A 69 5.61 1.38 1.17
CA THR A 69 5.82 2.46 0.20
C THR A 69 7.25 3.00 0.24
N ALA A 70 7.66 3.57 -0.89
CA ALA A 70 8.90 4.30 -1.07
C ALA A 70 8.90 5.00 -2.43
N THR A 71 9.88 5.86 -2.68
CA THR A 71 10.22 6.22 -4.06
C THR A 71 10.92 5.03 -4.72
N ASN A 72 11.99 4.53 -4.10
CA ASN A 72 12.78 3.39 -4.59
C ASN A 72 12.83 2.24 -3.58
N GLY A 73 12.97 1.00 -4.07
CA GLY A 73 13.13 -0.18 -3.21
C GLY A 73 11.82 -0.81 -2.70
N LYS A 74 10.66 -0.30 -3.15
CA LYS A 74 9.32 -0.84 -2.84
C LYS A 74 9.25 -2.34 -3.14
N SER A 75 9.44 -2.70 -4.41
CA SER A 75 9.25 -4.07 -4.89
C SER A 75 10.21 -5.06 -4.26
N THR A 76 11.48 -4.70 -4.09
CA THR A 76 12.45 -5.54 -3.37
C THR A 76 12.01 -5.78 -1.92
N THR A 77 11.59 -4.73 -1.22
CA THR A 77 11.17 -4.83 0.19
C THR A 77 9.88 -5.62 0.34
N THR A 78 8.91 -5.43 -0.56
CA THR A 78 7.69 -6.24 -0.67
C THR A 78 8.04 -7.71 -0.86
N TRP A 79 8.94 -8.02 -1.79
CA TRP A 79 9.33 -9.39 -2.11
C TRP A 79 10.05 -10.07 -0.93
N VAL A 80 11.02 -9.39 -0.31
CA VAL A 80 11.73 -9.92 0.87
C VAL A 80 10.77 -10.12 2.04
N THR A 81 9.87 -9.17 2.31
CA THR A 81 8.85 -9.29 3.37
C THR A 81 7.98 -10.52 3.15
N TYR A 82 7.46 -10.69 1.93
CA TYR A 82 6.68 -11.87 1.56
C TYR A 82 7.44 -13.17 1.79
N HIS A 83 8.68 -13.28 1.30
CA HIS A 83 9.45 -14.51 1.41
C HIS A 83 9.76 -14.89 2.85
N VAL A 84 10.14 -13.93 3.68
CA VAL A 84 10.42 -14.17 5.11
C VAL A 84 9.14 -14.61 5.83
N LEU A 85 8.03 -13.90 5.64
CA LEU A 85 6.77 -14.25 6.31
C LEU A 85 6.21 -15.59 5.84
N LYS A 86 6.32 -15.91 4.55
CA LYS A 86 5.89 -17.21 4.02
C LYS A 86 6.68 -18.37 4.59
N GLU A 87 7.99 -18.20 4.75
CA GLU A 87 8.87 -19.22 5.35
C GLU A 87 8.61 -19.39 6.85
N MET A 88 8.41 -18.28 7.57
CA MET A 88 8.20 -18.28 9.02
C MET A 88 6.79 -18.73 9.44
N PHE A 89 5.79 -18.52 8.58
CA PHE A 89 4.38 -18.82 8.86
C PHE A 89 3.76 -19.69 7.75
N PRO A 90 4.26 -20.92 7.53
CA PRO A 90 3.82 -21.79 6.42
C PRO A 90 2.33 -22.17 6.48
N GLN A 91 1.69 -22.03 7.64
CA GLN A 91 0.26 -22.25 7.85
C GLN A 91 -0.61 -21.06 7.44
N LYS A 92 -0.04 -19.86 7.28
CA LYS A 92 -0.77 -18.65 6.88
C LYS A 92 -0.67 -18.45 5.38
N ASN A 93 -1.74 -17.94 4.78
CA ASN A 93 -1.71 -17.60 3.37
C ASN A 93 -1.12 -16.21 3.14
N VAL A 94 0.20 -16.18 2.97
CA VAL A 94 0.94 -14.95 2.63
C VAL A 94 0.81 -14.67 1.12
N ARG A 95 0.46 -13.44 0.74
CA ARG A 95 0.32 -12.98 -0.66
C ARG A 95 0.94 -11.60 -0.85
N ILE A 96 1.56 -11.37 -2.01
CA ILE A 96 1.92 -10.03 -2.49
C ILE A 96 0.75 -9.46 -3.27
N THR A 97 0.46 -8.17 -3.11
CA THR A 97 -0.58 -7.48 -3.87
C THR A 97 -0.32 -5.96 -3.95
N GLY A 98 -1.20 -5.21 -4.61
CA GLY A 98 -1.18 -3.74 -4.73
C GLY A 98 -0.51 -3.27 -6.01
N ASN A 99 0.37 -2.27 -5.91
CA ASN A 99 1.21 -1.77 -6.99
C ASN A 99 2.34 -2.76 -7.32
N PHE A 100 1.97 -4.00 -7.63
CA PHE A 100 2.84 -5.09 -8.04
C PHE A 100 2.19 -5.78 -9.25
N ASP A 101 2.47 -7.06 -9.47
CA ASP A 101 1.88 -7.85 -10.57
C ASP A 101 0.36 -8.08 -10.42
N ILE A 102 -0.17 -8.20 -9.20
CA ILE A 102 -1.60 -8.52 -8.94
C ILE A 102 -2.23 -7.43 -8.04
N PRO A 103 -3.26 -6.71 -8.53
CA PRO A 103 -4.00 -5.72 -7.73
C PRO A 103 -4.69 -6.32 -6.49
N VAL A 104 -5.08 -5.45 -5.55
CA VAL A 104 -5.74 -5.90 -4.31
C VAL A 104 -7.12 -6.47 -4.59
N SER A 105 -7.86 -5.83 -5.49
CA SER A 105 -9.18 -6.27 -5.93
C SER A 105 -9.16 -7.68 -6.52
N GLU A 106 -8.20 -7.97 -7.41
CA GLU A 106 -8.04 -9.30 -8.01
C GLU A 106 -7.67 -10.35 -6.96
N THR A 107 -6.74 -10.02 -6.06
CA THR A 107 -6.34 -10.93 -4.97
C THR A 107 -7.54 -11.30 -4.09
N LEU A 108 -8.41 -10.34 -3.77
CA LEU A 108 -9.63 -10.56 -3.01
C LEU A 108 -10.65 -11.40 -3.80
N ALA A 109 -10.83 -11.13 -5.09
CA ALA A 109 -11.70 -11.91 -5.96
C ALA A 109 -11.30 -13.40 -5.98
N GLN A 110 -10.00 -13.68 -6.14
CA GLN A 110 -9.47 -15.04 -6.10
C GLN A 110 -9.76 -15.76 -4.77
N ILE A 111 -9.70 -15.05 -3.63
CA ILE A 111 -10.02 -15.63 -2.31
C ILE A 111 -11.51 -15.98 -2.22
N ILE A 112 -12.38 -15.10 -2.72
CA ILE A 112 -13.83 -15.32 -2.74
C ILE A 112 -14.17 -16.53 -3.61
N GLU A 113 -13.63 -16.60 -4.83
CA GLU A 113 -13.85 -17.71 -5.76
C GLU A 113 -13.39 -19.04 -5.19
N GLN A 114 -12.23 -19.05 -4.52
CA GLN A 114 -11.66 -20.24 -3.89
C GLN A 114 -12.29 -20.59 -2.54
N LYS A 115 -13.22 -19.77 -2.04
CA LYS A 115 -13.87 -19.92 -0.72
C LYS A 115 -12.88 -19.99 0.44
N LYS A 116 -11.84 -19.15 0.40
CA LYS A 116 -10.74 -19.14 1.38
C LYS A 116 -10.86 -18.07 2.46
N GLN A 117 -11.98 -17.37 2.56
CA GLN A 117 -12.17 -16.25 3.49
C GLN A 117 -11.95 -16.62 4.97
N ASP A 118 -12.16 -17.89 5.33
CA ASP A 118 -12.00 -18.41 6.69
C ASP A 118 -10.54 -18.76 7.05
N GLU A 119 -9.61 -18.69 6.11
CA GLU A 119 -8.19 -18.98 6.34
C GLU A 119 -7.45 -17.75 6.92
N ASP A 120 -6.33 -17.98 7.61
CA ASP A 120 -5.47 -16.88 8.06
C ASP A 120 -4.72 -16.27 6.86
N HIS A 121 -4.79 -14.95 6.72
CA HIS A 121 -4.20 -14.24 5.58
C HIS A 121 -3.16 -13.21 6.03
N ILE A 122 -2.06 -13.11 5.26
CA ILE A 122 -1.14 -11.97 5.33
C ILE A 122 -1.02 -11.36 3.93
N PHE A 123 -1.41 -10.10 3.78
CA PHE A 123 -1.25 -9.35 2.55
C PHE A 123 -0.07 -8.39 2.68
N VAL A 124 0.94 -8.59 1.85
CA VAL A 124 2.05 -7.65 1.67
C VAL A 124 1.70 -6.75 0.49
N VAL A 125 1.27 -5.53 0.79
CA VAL A 125 0.70 -4.58 -0.18
C VAL A 125 1.77 -3.57 -0.59
N GLU A 126 2.26 -3.65 -1.82
CA GLU A 126 3.04 -2.56 -2.39
C GLU A 126 2.12 -1.36 -2.66
N CYS A 127 2.44 -0.21 -2.08
CA CYS A 127 1.62 0.99 -2.18
C CYS A 127 2.34 2.09 -2.98
N SER A 128 1.79 2.47 -4.14
CA SER A 128 2.23 3.68 -4.86
C SER A 128 1.71 4.95 -4.18
N SER A 129 2.26 6.12 -4.54
CA SER A 129 1.71 7.40 -4.05
C SER A 129 0.27 7.62 -4.53
N PHE A 130 -0.07 7.15 -5.74
CA PHE A 130 -1.42 7.27 -6.31
C PHE A 130 -2.47 6.49 -5.50
N MET A 131 -2.13 5.28 -5.05
CA MET A 131 -3.03 4.46 -4.24
C MET A 131 -3.30 5.07 -2.86
N LEU A 132 -2.30 5.76 -2.31
CA LEU A 132 -2.35 6.39 -0.99
C LEU A 132 -2.91 7.82 -1.03
N TYR A 133 -2.96 8.44 -2.21
CA TYR A 133 -3.55 9.76 -2.40
C TYR A 133 -5.03 9.74 -2.01
N GLY A 134 -5.40 10.60 -1.05
CA GLY A 134 -6.78 10.70 -0.56
C GLY A 134 -7.28 9.46 0.21
N LEU A 135 -6.39 8.54 0.60
CA LEU A 135 -6.78 7.35 1.37
C LEU A 135 -7.20 7.71 2.79
N ARG A 136 -8.43 7.36 3.17
CA ARG A 136 -9.03 7.70 4.47
C ARG A 136 -9.42 6.51 5.30
N ASP A 137 -9.93 5.45 4.69
CA ASP A 137 -10.66 4.40 5.43
C ASP A 137 -9.93 3.06 5.49
N PHE A 138 -9.10 2.73 4.49
CA PHE A 138 -8.28 1.52 4.55
C PHE A 138 -7.25 1.61 5.68
N VAL A 139 -7.12 0.56 6.49
CA VAL A 139 -6.18 0.48 7.62
C VAL A 139 -5.20 -0.65 7.38
N PHE A 140 -3.91 -0.38 7.59
CA PHE A 140 -2.85 -1.38 7.61
C PHE A 140 -2.54 -1.76 9.06
N ASP A 141 -2.23 -3.02 9.31
CA ASP A 141 -1.76 -3.47 10.63
C ASP A 141 -0.30 -3.01 10.82
N TYR A 142 0.55 -3.28 9.83
CA TYR A 142 1.96 -2.88 9.83
C TYR A 142 2.31 -2.09 8.59
N SER A 143 3.34 -1.24 8.66
CA SER A 143 3.79 -0.52 7.46
C SER A 143 5.29 -0.23 7.42
N ILE A 144 5.81 -0.09 6.21
CA ILE A 144 7.18 0.37 5.94
C ILE A 144 7.13 1.57 5.01
N LEU A 145 7.85 2.64 5.38
CA LEU A 145 8.20 3.74 4.48
C LEU A 145 9.73 3.83 4.39
N LEU A 146 10.30 3.49 3.22
CA LEU A 146 11.77 3.40 3.09
C LEU A 146 12.43 4.74 2.79
N ASN A 147 11.88 5.50 1.84
CA ASN A 147 12.42 6.76 1.36
C ASN A 147 11.39 7.56 0.55
N VAL A 148 11.57 8.88 0.55
CA VAL A 148 10.82 9.81 -0.30
C VAL A 148 11.82 10.72 -1.01
N ALA A 149 11.79 10.72 -2.34
CA ALA A 149 12.61 11.56 -3.21
C ALA A 149 11.75 12.09 -4.36
N ARG A 150 12.16 13.21 -4.97
CA ARG A 150 11.37 13.86 -6.04
C ARG A 150 11.10 12.89 -7.18
N ASP A 151 9.82 12.61 -7.41
CA ASP A 151 9.31 11.73 -8.46
C ASP A 151 7.84 12.08 -8.73
N HIS A 152 7.28 11.68 -9.87
CA HIS A 152 5.86 11.83 -10.24
C HIS A 152 5.24 13.24 -10.07
N LEU A 153 6.05 14.30 -10.19
CA LEU A 153 5.60 15.70 -10.11
C LEU A 153 4.79 16.16 -11.35
N ASP A 154 4.65 15.28 -12.33
CA ASP A 154 3.76 15.45 -13.47
C ASP A 154 2.31 15.02 -13.16
N TRP A 155 2.10 14.32 -12.05
CA TRP A 155 0.81 13.91 -11.53
C TRP A 155 0.47 14.61 -10.21
N HIS A 156 1.42 14.64 -9.27
CA HIS A 156 1.29 15.39 -8.01
C HIS A 156 1.53 16.86 -8.27
N LYS A 157 0.76 17.73 -7.61
CA LYS A 157 0.86 19.19 -7.72
C LYS A 157 2.28 19.69 -7.40
N ASP A 158 2.89 19.14 -6.36
CA ASP A 158 4.23 19.46 -5.90
C ASP A 158 4.83 18.30 -5.09
N PHE A 159 6.07 18.48 -4.62
CA PHE A 159 6.76 17.47 -3.85
C PHE A 159 6.13 17.24 -2.47
N ASP A 160 5.50 18.27 -1.90
CA ASP A 160 4.85 18.16 -0.59
C ASP A 160 3.61 17.27 -0.69
N GLU A 161 2.78 17.43 -1.73
CA GLU A 161 1.65 16.53 -1.99
C GLU A 161 2.11 15.07 -2.22
N TYR A 162 3.19 14.87 -2.98
CA TYR A 162 3.77 13.55 -3.19
C TYR A 162 4.26 12.91 -1.88
N GLN A 163 4.96 13.69 -1.04
CA GLN A 163 5.44 13.24 0.25
C GLN A 163 4.27 12.92 1.19
N GLU A 164 3.30 13.82 1.30
CA GLU A 164 2.12 13.63 2.15
C GLU A 164 1.32 12.40 1.73
N SER A 165 1.18 12.15 0.41
CA SER A 165 0.56 10.93 -0.10
C SER A 165 1.24 9.67 0.44
N LYS A 166 2.58 9.65 0.52
CA LYS A 166 3.30 8.50 1.09
C LYS A 166 3.18 8.42 2.60
N LEU A 167 3.22 9.55 3.30
CA LEU A 167 3.04 9.60 4.76
C LEU A 167 1.63 9.16 5.19
N THR A 168 0.62 9.27 4.32
CA THR A 168 -0.71 8.72 4.55
C THR A 168 -0.64 7.24 4.92
N LEU A 169 0.23 6.44 4.30
CA LEU A 169 0.40 5.03 4.67
C LEU A 169 0.63 4.88 6.17
N LEU A 170 1.57 5.66 6.72
CA LEU A 170 1.92 5.62 8.13
C LEU A 170 0.70 6.03 8.96
N ARG A 171 0.03 7.14 8.62
CA ARG A 171 -1.20 7.62 9.31
C ARG A 171 -2.34 6.59 9.29
N ARG A 172 -2.33 5.67 8.32
CA ARG A 172 -3.28 4.56 8.19
C ARG A 172 -2.77 3.25 8.80
N THR A 173 -1.62 3.23 9.48
CA THR A 173 -1.10 2.07 10.21
C THR A 173 -1.64 2.03 11.64
N ARG A 174 -2.19 0.87 12.04
CA ARG A 174 -2.77 0.61 13.36
C ARG A 174 -1.73 0.20 14.40
N ASP A 175 -0.92 -0.82 14.11
CA ASP A 175 -0.09 -1.47 15.13
C ASP A 175 1.32 -0.86 15.18
N ALA A 176 2.12 -1.03 14.12
CA ALA A 176 3.48 -0.49 14.08
C ALA A 176 3.96 -0.18 12.67
N PHE A 177 4.76 0.87 12.52
CA PHE A 177 5.45 1.16 11.27
C PHE A 177 6.93 1.47 11.47
N PHE A 178 7.68 1.23 10.40
CA PHE A 178 9.13 1.22 10.41
C PHE A 178 9.66 2.17 9.35
N VAL A 179 10.54 3.07 9.77
CA VAL A 179 11.15 4.08 8.89
C VAL A 179 12.66 4.09 9.12
N PRO A 180 13.48 3.96 8.07
CA PRO A 180 14.93 4.05 8.17
C PRO A 180 15.40 5.37 8.77
N ALA A 181 16.52 5.34 9.49
CA ALA A 181 17.09 6.52 10.13
C ALA A 181 17.30 7.70 9.15
N SER A 182 17.67 7.43 7.89
CA SER A 182 17.86 8.43 6.83
C SER A 182 16.57 9.11 6.37
N SER A 183 15.42 8.47 6.58
CA SER A 183 14.09 9.00 6.22
C SER A 183 13.28 9.46 7.42
N TRP A 184 13.85 9.36 8.64
CA TRP A 184 13.17 9.70 9.88
C TRP A 184 12.78 11.18 9.96
N SER A 185 13.58 12.07 9.37
CA SER A 185 13.32 13.51 9.35
C SER A 185 12.09 13.91 8.54
N LEU A 186 11.49 13.00 7.78
CA LEU A 186 10.23 13.23 7.06
C LEU A 186 9.02 13.23 7.99
N LEU A 187 9.16 12.67 9.20
CA LEU A 187 8.05 12.49 10.12
C LEU A 187 7.76 13.77 10.92
N ASP A 188 6.48 14.10 11.04
CA ASP A 188 6.00 15.07 12.01
C ASP A 188 6.12 14.51 13.45
N GLU A 189 5.81 15.36 14.44
CA GLU A 189 5.86 14.97 15.86
C GLU A 189 4.92 13.79 16.19
N LEU A 190 3.72 13.77 15.59
CA LEU A 190 2.75 12.71 15.85
C LEU A 190 3.23 11.36 15.33
N LEU A 191 3.81 11.33 14.13
CA LEU A 191 4.38 10.13 13.54
C LEU A 191 5.66 9.68 14.25
N SER A 192 6.57 10.62 14.56
CA SER A 192 7.83 10.27 15.24
C SER A 192 7.62 9.71 16.64
N ASN A 193 6.57 10.11 17.36
CA ASN A 193 6.25 9.59 18.70
C ASN A 193 5.72 8.14 18.73
N ARG A 194 5.31 7.58 17.58
CA ARG A 194 4.74 6.22 17.51
C ARG A 194 5.46 5.28 16.53
N GLY A 195 6.30 5.82 15.65
CA GLY A 195 7.06 5.03 14.69
C GLY A 195 8.26 4.32 15.31
N THR A 196 8.77 3.32 14.61
CA THR A 196 10.05 2.69 14.93
C THR A 196 11.12 3.21 13.99
N LYS A 197 12.13 3.90 14.54
CA LYS A 197 13.32 4.32 13.80
C LYS A 197 14.24 3.13 13.61
N VAL A 198 14.51 2.77 12.36
CA VAL A 198 15.32 1.60 12.02
C VAL A 198 16.75 2.02 11.76
N GLU A 199 17.68 1.39 12.47
CA GLU A 199 19.11 1.52 12.18
C GLU A 199 19.46 0.83 10.86
N GLU A 200 20.23 1.49 10.02
CA GLU A 200 20.51 1.07 8.64
C GLU A 200 21.68 0.08 8.56
N SER A 201 21.79 -0.77 9.58
CA SER A 201 22.81 -1.79 9.70
C SER A 201 22.18 -3.17 9.52
N PHE A 202 22.50 -3.83 8.41
CA PHE A 202 22.19 -5.24 8.21
C PHE A 202 23.41 -5.94 7.62
N ASP A 203 23.76 -7.10 8.18
CA ASP A 203 24.83 -7.93 7.61
C ASP A 203 24.32 -8.65 6.37
N LEU A 204 24.85 -8.27 5.21
CA LEU A 204 24.50 -8.91 3.93
C LEU A 204 25.34 -10.13 3.62
N SER A 205 26.39 -10.43 4.40
CA SER A 205 27.28 -11.59 4.19
C SER A 205 26.55 -12.95 4.07
N PRO A 206 25.43 -13.22 4.77
CA PRO A 206 24.68 -14.47 4.60
C PRO A 206 23.71 -14.44 3.42
N THR A 207 23.65 -13.35 2.63
CA THR A 207 22.66 -13.13 1.58
C THR A 207 23.31 -13.01 0.20
N LYS A 208 22.50 -13.09 -0.86
CA LYS A 208 22.93 -12.74 -2.23
C LYS A 208 22.71 -11.26 -2.57
N PHE A 209 22.11 -10.48 -1.68
CA PHE A 209 21.85 -9.07 -1.90
C PHE A 209 23.13 -8.26 -1.77
N LEU A 210 23.27 -7.24 -2.62
CA LEU A 210 24.42 -6.35 -2.65
C LEU A 210 23.97 -4.89 -2.51
N GLY A 211 24.87 -4.03 -2.02
CA GLY A 211 24.66 -2.58 -1.98
C GLY A 211 23.97 -2.07 -0.71
N ALA A 212 24.25 -0.80 -0.38
CA ALA A 212 23.75 -0.16 0.85
C ALA A 212 22.22 -0.07 0.90
N HIS A 213 21.56 0.13 -0.24
CA HIS A 213 20.09 0.16 -0.31
C HIS A 213 19.45 -1.15 0.18
N ASN A 214 20.08 -2.30 -0.08
CA ASN A 214 19.57 -3.58 0.43
C ASN A 214 19.81 -3.75 1.93
N LYS A 215 20.84 -3.12 2.52
CA LYS A 215 20.97 -3.10 3.98
C LYS A 215 19.77 -2.43 4.62
N ILE A 216 19.34 -1.30 4.07
CA ILE A 216 18.17 -0.54 4.53
C ILE A 216 16.89 -1.38 4.37
N ASN A 217 16.68 -1.96 3.18
CA ASN A 217 15.52 -2.82 2.92
C ASN A 217 15.46 -3.97 3.94
N LEU A 218 16.54 -4.74 4.08
CA LEU A 218 16.56 -5.92 4.95
C LEU A 218 16.49 -5.57 6.44
N ALA A 219 17.13 -4.48 6.90
CA ALA A 219 16.99 -4.01 8.28
C ALA A 219 15.53 -3.65 8.62
N THR A 220 14.86 -2.96 7.70
CA THR A 220 13.46 -2.55 7.92
C THR A 220 12.50 -3.74 7.91
N VAL A 221 12.73 -4.71 7.01
CA VAL A 221 11.97 -5.98 7.02
C VAL A 221 12.23 -6.77 8.29
N GLN A 222 13.48 -6.83 8.76
CA GLN A 222 13.84 -7.53 9.99
C GLN A 222 13.07 -6.96 11.19
N GLU A 223 13.07 -5.64 11.39
CA GLU A 223 12.34 -5.01 12.48
C GLU A 223 10.82 -5.25 12.40
N LEU A 224 10.24 -5.17 11.20
CA LEU A 224 8.83 -5.48 10.99
C LEU A 224 8.51 -6.92 11.38
N VAL A 225 9.31 -7.88 10.90
CA VAL A 225 9.08 -9.31 11.16
C VAL A 225 9.26 -9.62 12.65
N LEU A 226 10.28 -9.07 13.30
CA LEU A 226 10.49 -9.22 14.74
C LEU A 226 9.33 -8.65 15.55
N CYS A 227 8.76 -7.52 15.14
CA CYS A 227 7.59 -6.93 15.77
C CYS A 227 6.35 -7.83 15.58
N TYR A 228 6.08 -8.26 14.35
CA TYR A 228 4.95 -9.15 14.04
C TYR A 228 5.03 -10.48 14.81
N CYS A 229 6.23 -11.06 14.95
CA CYS A 229 6.44 -12.30 15.72
C CYS A 229 6.14 -12.15 17.21
N LYS A 230 6.29 -10.95 17.79
CA LYS A 230 5.97 -10.70 19.21
C LYS A 230 4.45 -10.55 19.45
N ALA A 231 3.70 -10.25 18.39
CA ALA A 231 2.25 -10.07 18.44
C ALA A 231 1.46 -11.36 18.14
N CYS A 232 2.11 -12.35 17.51
CA CYS A 232 1.55 -13.68 17.23
C CYS A 232 1.78 -14.65 18.39
#